data_AF-A0A151K2P9-F1
#
_entry.id   AF-A0A151K2P9-F1
#
_cell.length_a   1.000
_cell.length_b   1.000
_cell.length_c   1.000
_cell.angle_alpha   90.00
_cell.angle_beta   90.00
_cell.angle_gamma   90.00
#
_symmetry.space_group_name_H-M   'P 1'
#
loop_
_entity.id
_entity.type
_entity.pdbx_description
1 polymer ?
#
loop_
_entity_poly.entity_id
_entity_poly.type
_entity_poly.pdbx_seq_one_letter_code
_entity_poly.pdbx_strand_id
1 'polypeptide(L)'
;LYYSKAWELLERSYEVKRILVMRHLSLIVNLPALEKETTSGLTKLTDDVQQHLASLATMNVSVGPEMVVYLLESKLSKQTLNKWESSLEKGIDSVIQVRSLTFRTFISHEFVRAILQR
;
A
#
# COMPACT_ATOMS: atom_id res chain seq x y z
N LEU A 1 14.72 41.44 8.03
CA LEU A 1 13.55 41.47 7.13
C LEU A 1 13.61 40.41 6.03
N TYR A 2 14.71 40.26 5.29
CA TYR A 2 14.83 39.21 4.26
C TYR A 2 14.96 37.80 4.85
N TYR A 3 15.75 37.63 5.91
CA TYR A 3 15.90 36.34 6.61
C TYR A 3 14.57 35.83 7.19
N SER A 4 13.79 36.71 7.82
CA SER A 4 12.49 36.34 8.41
C SER A 4 11.46 35.90 7.36
N LYS A 5 11.41 36.60 6.21
CA LYS A 5 10.53 36.19 5.09
C LYS A 5 10.96 34.87 4.45
N ALA A 6 12.26 34.66 4.28
CA ALA A 6 12.79 33.39 3.76
C ALA A 6 12.49 32.23 4.72
N TRP A 7 12.60 32.46 6.03
CA TRP A 7 12.28 31.48 7.07
C TRP A 7 10.80 31.10 7.08
N GLU A 8 9.90 32.09 7.02
CA GLU A 8 8.44 31.87 6.97
C GLU A 8 8.02 31.07 5.73
N LEU A 9 8.62 31.35 4.57
CA LEU A 9 8.36 30.58 3.34
C LEU A 9 8.82 29.12 3.48
N LEU A 10 9.98 28.90 4.09
CA LEU A 10 10.50 27.56 4.34
C LEU A 10 9.57 26.78 5.29
N GLU A 11 9.20 27.39 6.40
CA GLU A 11 8.30 26.82 7.40
C GLU A 11 6.96 26.43 6.77
N ARG A 12 6.32 27.37 6.05
CA ARG A 12 5.05 27.12 5.36
C ARG A 12 5.17 25.98 4.35
N SER A 13 6.25 25.93 3.58
CA SER A 13 6.46 24.85 2.60
C SER A 13 6.58 23.47 3.27
N TYR A 14 7.25 23.42 4.43
CA TYR A 14 7.40 22.21 5.22
C TYR A 14 6.08 21.79 5.87
N GLU A 15 5.33 22.72 6.44
CA GLU A 15 4.04 22.43 7.07
C GLU A 15 3.04 21.82 6.08
N VAL A 16 2.95 22.40 4.87
CA VAL A 16 2.09 21.88 3.79
C VAL A 16 2.51 20.46 3.42
N LYS A 17 3.81 20.23 3.21
CA LYS A 17 4.34 18.89 2.90
C LYS A 17 4.01 17.89 4.01
N ARG A 18 4.23 18.25 5.27
CA ARG A 18 3.94 17.40 6.44
C ARG A 18 2.46 17.00 6.47
N ILE A 19 1.55 17.95 6.30
CA ILE A 19 0.11 17.69 6.32
C ILE A 19 -0.30 16.71 5.21
N LEU A 20 0.20 16.91 3.99
CA LEU A 20 -0.10 16.03 2.86
C LEU A 20 0.44 14.62 3.07
N VAL A 21 1.68 14.49 3.55
CA VAL A 21 2.27 13.19 3.88
C VAL A 21 1.43 12.46 4.95
N MET A 22 1.08 13.14 6.04
CA MET A 22 0.25 12.56 7.10
C MET A 22 -1.12 12.13 6.57
N ARG A 23 -1.74 12.92 5.68
CA ARG A 23 -3.02 12.59 5.06
C ARG A 23 -2.94 11.30 4.26
N HIS A 24 -1.95 11.16 3.38
CA HIS A 24 -1.80 9.95 2.56
C HIS A 24 -1.50 8.71 3.41
N LEU A 25 -0.64 8.83 4.42
CA LEU A 25 -0.38 7.73 5.36
C LEU A 25 -1.65 7.32 6.11
N SER A 26 -2.42 8.29 6.60
CA SER A 26 -3.70 8.03 7.28
C SER A 26 -4.68 7.31 6.36
N LEU A 27 -4.75 7.69 5.08
CA LEU A 27 -5.64 7.03 4.12
C LEU A 27 -5.24 5.58 3.87
N ILE A 28 -3.94 5.28 3.75
CA ILE A 28 -3.45 3.91 3.58
C ILE A 28 -3.79 3.06 4.83
N VAL A 29 -3.50 3.56 6.04
CA VAL A 29 -3.77 2.83 7.29
C VAL A 29 -5.26 2.56 7.49
N ASN A 30 -6.11 3.53 7.13
CA ASN A 30 -7.55 3.48 7.34
C ASN A 30 -8.32 2.96 6.12
N LEU A 31 -7.67 2.26 5.18
CA LEU A 31 -8.39 1.60 4.10
C LEU A 31 -9.48 0.68 4.65
N PRO A 32 -10.65 0.61 3.99
CA PRO A 32 -11.74 -0.24 4.41
C PRO A 32 -11.34 -1.71 4.28
N ALA A 33 -11.72 -2.53 5.25
CA ALA A 33 -11.61 -3.98 5.13
C ALA A 33 -12.63 -4.49 4.10
N LEU A 34 -12.24 -5.49 3.32
CA LEU A 34 -13.12 -6.11 2.33
C LEU A 34 -14.00 -7.17 3.02
N GLU A 35 -15.25 -6.79 3.33
CA GLU A 35 -16.24 -7.71 3.93
C GLU A 35 -16.69 -8.83 2.97
N LYS A 36 -16.72 -8.53 1.67
CA LYS A 36 -17.04 -9.50 0.60
C LYS A 36 -15.99 -9.42 -0.50
N GLU A 37 -15.47 -10.59 -0.86
CA GLU A 37 -14.41 -10.74 -1.85
C GLU A 37 -14.98 -10.59 -3.26
N THR A 38 -14.86 -9.40 -3.82
CA THR A 38 -15.15 -9.15 -5.24
C THR A 38 -13.87 -8.76 -5.95
N THR A 39 -13.78 -9.14 -7.22
CA THR A 39 -12.73 -8.68 -8.15
C THR A 39 -12.56 -7.16 -8.08
N SER A 40 -13.68 -6.45 -8.12
CA SER A 40 -13.71 -4.99 -8.06
C SER A 40 -13.21 -4.44 -6.72
N GLY A 41 -13.48 -5.13 -5.61
CA GLY A 41 -13.00 -4.75 -4.28
C GLY A 41 -11.48 -4.89 -4.14
N LEU A 42 -10.92 -6.01 -4.59
CA LEU A 42 -9.47 -6.27 -4.55
C LEU A 42 -8.70 -5.32 -5.48
N THR A 43 -9.20 -5.11 -6.70
CA THR A 43 -8.62 -4.13 -7.64
C THR A 43 -8.67 -2.72 -7.05
N LYS A 44 -9.81 -2.30 -6.51
CA LYS A 44 -9.95 -0.97 -5.91
C LYS A 44 -9.01 -0.77 -4.71
N LEU A 45 -8.95 -1.74 -3.79
CA LEU A 45 -8.04 -1.68 -2.64
C LEU A 45 -6.58 -1.48 -3.10
N THR A 46 -6.21 -2.19 -4.16
CA THR A 46 -4.89 -2.13 -4.76
C THR A 46 -4.60 -0.76 -5.39
N ASP A 47 -5.53 -0.27 -6.23
CA ASP A 47 -5.42 1.02 -6.90
C ASP A 47 -5.34 2.18 -5.89
N ASP A 48 -6.17 2.13 -4.84
CA ASP A 48 -6.20 3.15 -3.77
C ASP A 48 -4.83 3.23 -3.05
N VAL A 49 -4.23 2.09 -2.70
CA VAL A 49 -2.88 2.04 -2.12
C VAL A 49 -1.84 2.60 -3.08
N GLN A 50 -1.85 2.18 -4.35
CA GLN A 50 -0.88 2.65 -5.34
C GLN A 50 -0.95 4.16 -5.55
N GLN A 51 -2.16 4.71 -5.63
CA GLN A 51 -2.35 6.14 -5.80
C GLN A 51 -1.74 6.93 -4.63
N HIS A 52 -1.95 6.46 -3.39
CA HIS A 52 -1.37 7.11 -2.22
C HIS A 52 0.15 6.97 -2.14
N LEU A 53 0.71 5.81 -2.49
CA LEU A 53 2.16 5.61 -2.58
C LEU A 53 2.79 6.48 -3.66
N ALA A 54 2.15 6.61 -4.83
CA ALA A 54 2.60 7.51 -5.89
C ALA A 54 2.59 8.97 -5.42
N SER A 55 1.55 9.38 -4.68
CA SER A 55 1.45 10.74 -4.12
C SER A 55 2.53 11.02 -3.06
N LEU A 56 2.88 10.02 -2.24
CA LEU A 56 3.98 10.12 -1.28
C LEU A 56 5.34 10.20 -2.00
N ALA A 57 5.52 9.45 -3.09
CA ALA A 57 6.74 9.45 -3.88
C ALA A 57 7.04 10.83 -4.51
N THR A 58 6.04 11.59 -4.95
CA THR A 58 6.24 12.98 -5.45
C THR A 58 6.76 13.92 -4.37
N MET A 59 6.59 13.57 -3.09
CA MET A 59 7.10 14.29 -1.93
C MET A 59 8.39 13.68 -1.36
N ASN A 60 9.06 12.77 -2.08
CA ASN A 60 10.24 12.02 -1.63
C ASN A 60 10.00 11.25 -0.33
N VAL A 61 8.79 10.72 -0.13
CA VAL A 61 8.46 9.82 0.98
C VAL A 61 8.18 8.44 0.40
N SER A 62 8.88 7.43 0.90
CA SER A 62 8.63 6.03 0.58
C SER A 62 8.06 5.30 1.79
N VAL A 63 7.16 4.35 1.52
CA VAL A 63 6.70 3.38 2.51
C VAL A 63 7.33 2.05 2.14
N GLY A 64 7.93 1.37 3.13
CA GLY A 64 8.58 0.07 2.90
C GLY A 64 7.58 -0.97 2.36
N PRO A 65 7.98 -1.80 1.40
CA PRO A 65 7.09 -2.80 0.79
C PRO A 65 6.50 -3.77 1.83
N GLU A 66 7.23 -4.11 2.88
CA GLU A 66 6.79 -4.99 3.96
C GLU A 66 5.61 -4.38 4.74
N MET A 67 5.65 -3.07 4.96
CA MET A 67 4.56 -2.34 5.62
C MET A 67 3.33 -2.29 4.73
N VAL A 68 3.51 -2.10 3.43
CA VAL A 68 2.39 -2.07 2.48
C VAL A 68 1.71 -3.44 2.41
N VAL A 69 2.49 -4.52 2.34
CA VAL A 69 1.97 -5.90 2.37
C VAL A 69 1.21 -6.16 3.66
N TYR A 70 1.79 -5.82 4.82
CA TYR A 70 1.12 -5.99 6.12
C TYR A 70 -0.22 -5.24 6.20
N LEU A 71 -0.26 -4.00 5.71
CA LEU A 71 -1.49 -3.21 5.70
C LEU A 71 -2.54 -3.83 4.77
N LEU A 72 -2.14 -4.28 3.57
CA LEU A 72 -3.04 -4.95 2.63
C LEU A 72 -3.60 -6.25 3.22
N GLU A 73 -2.76 -7.10 3.81
CA GLU A 73 -3.17 -8.33 4.48
C GLU A 73 -4.21 -8.06 5.57
N SER A 74 -4.04 -6.98 6.34
CA SER A 74 -5.00 -6.59 7.39
C SER A 74 -6.39 -6.19 6.86
N LYS A 75 -6.52 -5.90 5.56
CA LYS A 75 -7.80 -5.54 4.93
C LYS A 75 -8.46 -6.70 4.20
N LEU A 76 -7.78 -7.83 4.10
CA LEU A 76 -8.30 -9.02 3.46
C LEU A 76 -9.08 -9.89 4.45
N SER A 77 -10.08 -10.60 3.91
CA SER A 77 -10.76 -11.65 4.67
C SER A 77 -9.82 -12.84 4.89
N LYS A 78 -10.06 -13.61 5.96
CA LYS A 78 -9.29 -14.84 6.24
C LYS A 78 -9.32 -15.83 5.07
N GLN A 79 -10.43 -15.90 4.34
CA GLN A 79 -10.54 -16.78 3.17
C GLN A 79 -9.64 -16.31 2.02
N THR A 80 -9.56 -15.01 1.76
CA THR A 80 -8.65 -14.42 0.77
C THR A 80 -7.20 -14.68 1.15
N LEU A 81 -6.85 -14.44 2.42
CA LEU A 81 -5.50 -14.63 2.94
C LEU A 81 -5.05 -16.08 2.76
N ASN A 82 -5.89 -17.05 3.11
CA ASN A 82 -5.57 -18.45 2.89
C ASN A 82 -5.36 -18.78 1.40
N LYS A 83 -6.23 -18.27 0.51
CA LYS A 83 -6.06 -18.46 -0.95
C LYS A 83 -4.76 -17.83 -1.46
N TRP A 84 -4.40 -16.67 -0.92
CA TRP A 84 -3.16 -15.98 -1.22
C TRP A 84 -1.94 -16.80 -0.77
N GLU A 85 -1.91 -17.22 0.49
CA GLU A 85 -0.84 -18.06 1.05
C GLU A 85 -0.67 -19.36 0.25
N SER A 86 -1.76 -20.06 -0.06
CA SER A 86 -1.73 -21.26 -0.90
C SER A 86 -1.28 -21.00 -2.35
N SER A 87 -1.42 -19.77 -2.86
CA SER A 87 -0.87 -19.39 -4.16
C SER A 87 0.65 -19.16 -4.10
N LEU A 88 1.16 -18.75 -2.93
CA LEU A 88 2.58 -18.54 -2.67
C LEU A 88 3.34 -19.85 -2.40
N GLU A 89 2.70 -20.85 -1.78
CA GLU A 89 3.30 -22.16 -1.45
C GLU A 89 3.82 -22.95 -2.66
N LYS A 90 3.51 -22.53 -3.90
CA LYS A 90 4.03 -23.16 -5.12
C LYS A 90 5.39 -22.63 -5.59
N GLY A 91 5.96 -21.65 -4.90
CA GLY A 91 7.29 -21.14 -5.22
C GLY A 91 7.97 -20.49 -4.02
N ILE A 92 9.02 -21.17 -3.53
CA ILE A 92 10.14 -20.65 -2.72
C ILE A 92 10.04 -20.89 -1.21
N ASP A 93 10.86 -21.85 -0.77
CA ASP A 93 11.42 -21.95 0.57
C ASP A 93 12.22 -20.68 0.91
N SER A 94 11.67 -19.81 1.76
CA SER A 94 12.37 -19.13 2.87
C SER A 94 11.48 -18.03 3.41
N VAL A 95 11.07 -18.20 4.66
CA VAL A 95 10.22 -17.32 5.50
C VAL A 95 10.66 -15.83 5.53
N ILE A 96 11.83 -15.52 4.97
CA ILE A 96 12.47 -14.20 4.97
C ILE A 96 12.44 -13.51 3.58
N GLN A 97 12.36 -14.24 2.45
CA GLN A 97 12.27 -13.62 1.10
C GLN A 97 10.83 -13.35 0.64
N VAL A 98 9.83 -14.09 1.15
CA VAL A 98 8.41 -13.96 0.74
C VAL A 98 7.83 -12.57 1.04
N ARG A 99 8.36 -11.87 2.06
CA ARG A 99 7.88 -10.53 2.45
C ARG A 99 8.52 -9.39 1.65
N SER A 100 9.65 -9.63 0.98
CA SER A 100 10.39 -8.59 0.23
C SER A 100 10.09 -8.57 -1.27
N LEU A 101 9.34 -9.55 -1.81
CA LEU A 101 9.06 -9.66 -3.25
C LEU A 101 7.57 -9.64 -3.62
N THR A 102 6.67 -9.26 -2.70
CA THR A 102 5.23 -9.48 -2.86
C THR A 102 4.41 -8.28 -3.31
N PHE A 103 4.88 -7.03 -3.19
CA PHE A 103 4.07 -5.88 -3.61
C PHE A 103 3.78 -5.85 -5.13
N ARG A 104 4.76 -6.19 -5.97
CA ARG A 104 4.51 -6.30 -7.43
C ARG A 104 3.62 -7.49 -7.79
N THR A 105 3.69 -8.59 -7.05
CA THR A 105 2.93 -9.82 -7.31
C THR A 105 1.50 -9.75 -6.76
N PHE A 106 1.29 -9.06 -5.65
CA PHE A 106 -0.03 -8.79 -5.07
C PHE A 106 -0.87 -7.90 -6.00
N ILE A 107 -0.22 -6.99 -6.73
CA ILE A 107 -0.86 -6.09 -7.68
C ILE A 107 -0.82 -6.61 -9.12
N SER A 108 0.00 -7.62 -9.42
CA SER A 108 0.00 -8.19 -10.76
C SER A 108 -1.33 -8.87 -11.02
N HIS A 109 -1.77 -8.79 -12.28
CA HIS A 109 -3.01 -9.36 -12.81
C HIS A 109 -3.19 -10.87 -12.52
N GLU A 110 -2.13 -11.55 -12.04
CA GLU A 110 -2.13 -12.95 -11.63
C GLU A 110 -2.85 -13.21 -10.30
N PHE A 111 -2.80 -12.29 -9.32
CA PHE A 111 -3.50 -12.44 -8.04
C PHE A 111 -5.03 -12.45 -8.22
N VAL A 112 -5.55 -11.43 -8.93
CA VAL A 112 -6.98 -11.31 -9.24
C VAL A 112 -7.46 -12.50 -10.07
N ARG A 113 -6.62 -13.03 -10.98
CA ARG A 113 -6.92 -14.23 -11.77
C ARG A 113 -6.90 -15.51 -10.94
N ALA A 114 -5.94 -15.66 -10.03
CA ALA A 114 -5.77 -16.87 -9.21
C ALA A 114 -6.94 -17.07 -8.23
N ILE A 115 -7.54 -16.00 -7.70
CA ILE A 115 -8.70 -16.07 -6.80
C ILE A 115 -10.00 -16.43 -7.53
N LEU A 116 -10.12 -16.13 -8.84
CA LEU A 116 -11.36 -16.24 -9.60
C LEU A 116 -11.44 -17.49 -10.51
N GLN A 117 -10.36 -18.23 -10.71
CA GLN A 117 -10.34 -19.40 -11.62
C GLN A 117 -10.48 -20.77 -10.93
N ARG A 118 -10.92 -20.83 -9.67
CA ARG A 118 -11.34 -22.08 -9.00
C ARG A 118 -12.54 -21.89 -8.10
#